data_AF-A0A379VRE7-F1
#
_entry.id   AF-A0A379VRE7-F1
#
_cell.length_a   1.000
_cell.length_b   1.000
_cell.length_c   1.000
_cell.angle_alpha   90.00
_cell.angle_beta   90.00
_cell.angle_gamma   90.00
#
_symmetry.space_group_name_H-M   'P 1'
#
loop_
_entity.id
_entity.type
_entity.pdbx_description
1 polymer ?
#
loop_
_entity_poly.entity_id
_entity_poly.type
_entity_poly.pdbx_seq_one_letter_code
_entity_poly.pdbx_strand_id
1 'polypeptide(L)' 'MGATDFINPNDYDKPIQDVIVELTDGGVDFSFECIGNVNVMRAALECCHKGWGESIIIGVAGQGRKSKPVPSS' A
#
# COMPACT_ATOMS: atom_id res chain seq x y z
N MET A 1 10.32 18.58 -10.35
CA MET A 1 10.46 17.69 -9.18
C MET A 1 9.28 16.73 -9.21
N GLY A 2 9.50 15.45 -8.93
CA GLY A 2 8.54 14.36 -9.12
C GLY A 2 8.96 13.15 -8.31
N ALA A 3 8.50 11.96 -8.67
CA ALA A 3 8.92 10.71 -8.01
C ALA A 3 10.45 10.59 -7.99
N THR A 4 11.02 10.37 -6.81
CA THR A 4 12.46 10.19 -6.60
C THR A 4 12.89 8.76 -6.87
N ASP A 5 12.00 7.81 -6.59
CA ASP A 5 12.25 6.38 -6.65
C ASP A 5 11.09 5.67 -7.34
N PHE A 6 11.41 4.59 -8.07
CA PHE A 6 10.43 3.74 -8.72
C PHE A 6 10.70 2.28 -8.36
N ILE A 7 9.63 1.59 -7.96
CA ILE A 7 9.69 0.21 -7.47
C ILE A 7 8.63 -0.58 -8.23
N ASN A 8 9.05 -1.68 -8.84
CA ASN A 8 8.14 -2.63 -9.48
C ASN A 8 7.88 -3.80 -8.52
N PRO A 9 6.64 -4.06 -8.11
CA PRO A 9 6.31 -5.17 -7.20
C PRO A 9 6.74 -6.56 -7.70
N ASN A 10 6.94 -6.74 -9.02
CA ASN A 10 7.37 -8.02 -9.59
C ASN A 10 8.87 -8.33 -9.38
N ASP A 11 9.65 -7.33 -8.96
CA ASP A 11 11.09 -7.49 -8.73
C ASP A 11 11.40 -7.96 -7.30
N TYR A 12 10.36 -8.21 -6.50
CA TYR A 12 10.46 -8.58 -5.09
C TYR A 12 9.63 -9.83 -4.77
N ASP A 13 10.20 -10.73 -3.98
CA ASP A 13 9.49 -11.91 -3.46
C ASP A 13 8.63 -11.59 -2.23
N LYS A 14 8.84 -10.42 -1.61
CA LYS A 14 8.10 -9.95 -0.44
C LYS A 14 6.88 -9.11 -0.84
N PRO A 15 5.85 -9.02 0.03
CA PRO A 15 4.76 -8.06 -0.16
C PRO A 15 5.30 -6.63 -0.32
N ILE A 16 4.75 -5.87 -1.28
CA ILE A 16 5.27 -4.53 -1.61
C ILE A 16 5.20 -3.57 -0.43
N GLN A 17 4.21 -3.72 0.46
CA GLN A 17 4.08 -2.92 1.66
C GLN A 17 5.26 -3.10 2.62
N ASP A 18 5.78 -4.32 2.75
CA ASP A 18 6.92 -4.61 3.63
C ASP A 18 8.20 -4.03 3.03
N VAL A 19 8.37 -4.13 1.71
CA VAL A 19 9.48 -3.51 0.99
C VAL A 19 9.49 -1.99 1.20
N ILE A 20 8.32 -1.34 1.08
CA ILE A 20 8.20 0.11 1.30
C ILE A 20 8.51 0.47 2.76
N VAL A 21 8.00 -0.30 3.72
CA VAL A 21 8.28 -0.08 5.16
C VAL A 21 9.77 -0.23 5.46
N GLU A 22 10.43 -1.24 4.90
CA GLU A 22 11.88 -1.47 5.05
C GLU A 22 12.70 -0.32 4.42
N LEU A 23 12.27 0.19 3.26
CA LEU A 23 12.94 1.30 2.56
C LEU A 23 12.75 2.65 3.26
N THR A 24 11.66 2.82 4.00
CA THR A 24 11.27 4.09 4.64
C THR A 24 11.40 4.08 6.16
N ASP A 25 12.07 3.06 6.71
CA ASP A 25 12.32 2.88 8.15
C ASP A 25 11.04 2.97 9.01
N GLY A 26 9.98 2.28 8.58
CA GLY A 26 8.74 2.18 9.35
C GLY A 26 7.46 2.52 8.57
N GLY A 27 7.58 2.94 7.31
CA GLY A 27 6.46 3.25 6.43
C GLY A 27 6.37 4.73 6.06
N VAL A 28 5.57 5.02 5.05
CA VAL A 28 5.38 6.37 4.51
C VAL A 28 4.37 7.17 5.33
N ASP A 29 4.55 8.50 5.39
CA ASP A 29 3.58 9.38 6.03
C ASP A 29 2.26 9.43 5.26
N PHE A 30 2.34 9.39 3.92
CA PHE A 30 1.18 9.42 3.04
C PHE A 30 1.32 8.39 1.93
N SER A 31 0.28 7.61 1.69
CA SER A 31 0.19 6.72 0.54
C SER A 31 -1.05 7.04 -0.29
N PHE A 32 -0.95 6.86 -1.62
CA PHE A 32 -2.04 7.14 -2.54
C PHE A 32 -2.29 5.92 -3.43
N GLU A 33 -3.48 5.34 -3.36
CA GLU A 33 -3.89 4.30 -4.30
C GLU A 33 -4.71 4.92 -5.43
N CYS A 34 -4.24 4.77 -6.66
CA CYS A 34 -4.85 5.38 -7.84
C CYS A 34 -5.24 4.34 -8.91
N ILE A 35 -5.40 3.05 -8.53
CA ILE A 35 -5.65 1.95 -9.48
C ILE A 35 -7.09 1.44 -9.37
N GLY A 36 -7.65 1.38 -8.17
CA GLY A 36 -8.97 0.77 -7.94
C GLY A 36 -8.89 -0.73 -7.66
N ASN A 37 -7.76 -1.23 -7.14
CA ASN A 37 -7.61 -2.63 -6.77
C ASN A 37 -7.58 -2.79 -5.24
N VAL A 38 -8.56 -3.49 -4.68
CA VAL A 38 -8.69 -3.70 -3.23
C VAL A 38 -7.46 -4.34 -2.57
N ASN A 39 -6.69 -5.16 -3.29
CA ASN A 39 -5.46 -5.72 -2.75
C ASN A 39 -4.35 -4.66 -2.65
N VAL A 40 -4.30 -3.74 -3.62
CA VAL A 40 -3.34 -2.63 -3.63
C VAL A 40 -3.76 -1.57 -2.63
N MET A 41 -5.07 -1.31 -2.47
CA MET A 41 -5.59 -0.42 -1.42
C MET A 41 -5.16 -0.88 -0.03
N ARG A 42 -5.19 -2.19 0.21
CA ARG A 42 -4.69 -2.77 1.46
C ARG A 42 -3.18 -2.58 1.61
N ALA A 43 -2.41 -2.89 0.58
CA ALA A 43 -0.95 -2.69 0.62
C ALA A 43 -0.58 -1.21 0.84
N ALA A 44 -1.33 -0.26 0.25
CA ALA A 44 -1.15 1.17 0.46
C ALA A 44 -1.40 1.57 1.92
N LEU A 45 -2.40 0.97 2.58
CA LEU A 45 -2.64 1.19 4.01
C LEU A 45 -1.55 0.57 4.89
N GLU A 46 -1.12 -0.66 4.58
CA GLU A 46 -0.13 -1.38 5.37
C GLU A 46 1.29 -0.83 5.23
N CYS A 47 1.58 -0.07 4.16
CA CYS A 47 2.88 0.58 3.98
C CYS A 47 2.99 1.94 4.67
N CYS A 48 1.90 2.46 5.24
CA CYS A 48 1.90 3.72 5.98
C CYS A 48 2.54 3.56 7.36
N HIS A 49 3.16 4.64 7.84
CA HIS A 49 3.81 4.65 9.14
C HIS A 49 2.82 4.37 10.27
N LYS A 50 3.19 3.46 11.17
CA LYS A 50 2.35 3.10 12.30
C LYS A 50 2.18 4.28 13.26
N GLY A 51 0.97 4.79 13.37
CA GLY A 51 0.59 5.82 14.33
C GLY A 51 0.14 7.14 13.69
N TRP A 52 0.81 7.58 12.62
CA TRP A 52 0.50 8.86 11.96
C TRP A 52 0.37 8.76 10.43
N GLY A 53 0.65 7.60 9.83
CA GLY A 53 0.56 7.44 8.38
C GLY A 53 -0.89 7.44 7.90
N GLU A 54 -1.15 8.14 6.79
CA GLU A 54 -2.46 8.26 6.18
C GLU A 54 -2.47 7.68 4.76
N SER A 55 -3.43 6.80 4.47
CA SER A 55 -3.60 6.18 3.16
C SER A 55 -4.83 6.74 2.47
N ILE A 56 -4.63 7.46 1.37
CA ILE A 56 -5.69 8.05 0.56
C ILE A 56 -6.01 7.13 -0.63
N ILE A 57 -7.25 6.62 -0.67
CA ILE A 57 -7.73 5.80 -1.77
C ILE A 57 -8.48 6.68 -2.77
N ILE A 58 -7.90 6.84 -3.96
CA ILE A 58 -8.45 7.61 -5.08
C ILE A 58 -9.06 6.67 -6.12
N GLY A 59 -8.49 5.49 -6.29
CA GLY A 59 -8.97 4.47 -7.22
C GLY A 59 -10.35 3.93 -6.83
N VAL A 60 -11.24 3.78 -7.81
CA VAL A 60 -12.59 3.25 -7.60
C VAL A 60 -12.57 1.73 -7.79
N ALA A 61 -12.87 0.98 -6.73
CA ALA A 61 -13.02 -0.47 -6.83
C ALA A 61 -14.29 -0.82 -7.61
N GLY A 62 -14.16 -1.71 -8.61
CA GLY A 62 -15.32 -2.31 -9.28
C GLY A 62 -16.23 -3.04 -8.29
N GLN A 63 -17.55 -2.96 -8.49
CA GLN A 63 -18.54 -3.55 -7.57
C GLN A 63 -18.26 -5.04 -7.30
N GLY A 64 -18.25 -5.43 -6.02
CA GLY A 64 -18.12 -6.83 -5.59
C GLY A 64 -16.72 -7.27 -5.14
N ARG A 65 -15.68 -6.44 -5.29
CA ARG A 65 -14.36 -6.71 -4.69
C ARG A 65 -14.38 -6.36 -3.20
N LYS A 66 -14.48 -7.38 -2.34
CA LYS A 66 -14.31 -7.25 -0.89
C LYS A 66 -12.86 -7.54 -0.53
N SER A 67 -12.27 -6.78 0.39
CA SER A 67 -11.04 -7.22 1.07
C SER A 67 -11.36 -8.51 1.84
N LYS A 68 -10.54 -9.55 1.68
CA LYS A 68 -10.68 -10.75 2.51
C LYS A 68 -10.34 -10.34 3.96
N PRO A 69 -11.14 -10.74 4.96
CA PRO A 69 -10.78 -10.52 6.35
C PRO A 69 -9.45 -11.22 6.63
N VAL A 70 -8.52 -10.52 7.27
CA VAL A 70 -7.34 -11.17 7.84
C VAL A 70 -7.79 -12.03 9.03
N PRO A 71 -7.35 -13.28 9.16
CA PRO A 71 -7.55 -14.03 10.39
C PRO A 71 -6.86 -13.27 11.53
N SER A 72 -7.60 -12.90 12.58
CA SER A 72 -7.01 -12.45 13.84
C SER A 72 -6.25 -13.64 14.44
N SER A 73 -4.93 -13.63 14.28
CA SER A 73 -4.03 -14.53 15.02
C SER A 73 -3.68 -13.90 16.36
#